data_AF-A0A512JMC6-F1
#
_entry.id   AF-A0A512JMC6-F1
#
_cell.length_a   1.000
_cell.length_b   1.000
_cell.length_c   1.000
_cell.angle_alpha   90.00
_cell.angle_beta   90.00
_cell.angle_gamma   90.00
#
_symmetry.space_group_name_H-M   'P 1'
#
loop_
_entity.id
_entity.type
_entity.pdbx_description
1 polymer ?
#
loop_
_entity_poly.entity_id
_entity_poly.type
_entity_poly.pdbx_seq_one_letter_code
_entity_poly.pdbx_strand_id
1 'polypeptide(L)' 'MDQGAQMKVRLPPDLKAFVVGQATRNSSTQNSEIVRAIRERMERTKPATGESLQAHPAAGPNETACQGGPIHHG' A
#
# COMPACT_ATOMS: atom_id res chain seq x y z
N MET A 1 -11.02 4.31 -16.61
CA MET A 1 -9.56 4.26 -16.39
C MET A 1 -9.14 5.67 -16.01
N ASP A 2 -8.80 5.91 -14.74
CA ASP A 2 -8.33 7.22 -14.28
C ASP A 2 -6.91 7.45 -14.83
N GLN A 3 -6.81 8.22 -15.92
CA GLN A 3 -5.54 8.61 -16.52
C GLN A 3 -5.02 9.80 -15.72
N GLY A 4 -4.24 9.51 -14.67
CA GLY A 4 -3.88 10.44 -13.61
C GLY A 4 -3.69 11.91 -14.00
N ALA A 5 -4.18 12.80 -13.14
CA ALA A 5 -4.18 14.24 -13.38
C ALA A 5 -2.77 14.84 -13.39
N GLN A 6 -2.53 15.80 -14.30
CA GLN A 6 -1.30 16.58 -14.32
C GLN A 6 -1.29 17.63 -13.20
N MET A 7 -0.23 17.62 -12.39
CA MET A 7 0.00 18.61 -11.34
C MET A 7 1.21 19.49 -11.70
N LYS A 8 1.02 20.81 -11.76
CA LYS A 8 2.11 21.77 -11.94
C LYS A 8 2.58 22.28 -10.58
N VAL A 9 3.84 22.02 -10.24
CA VAL A 9 4.46 22.49 -9.00
C VAL A 9 5.59 23.47 -9.30
N ARG A 10 5.71 24.52 -8.47
CA ARG A 10 6.84 25.43 -8.51
C ARG A 10 7.88 24.93 -7.53
N LEU A 11 9.07 24.66 -8.03
CA LEU A 11 10.23 24.26 -7.23
C LEU A 11 11.32 25.32 -7.36
N PRO A 12 12.03 25.64 -6.26
CA PRO A 12 13.33 26.28 -6.30
C PRO A 12 14.28 25.59 -7.30
N PRO A 13 15.16 26.34 -8.00
CA PRO A 13 16.03 25.79 -9.03
C PRO A 13 16.96 24.67 -8.53
N ASP A 14 17.47 24.81 -7.32
CA ASP A 14 18.31 23.84 -6.61
C ASP A 14 17.57 22.51 -6.38
N LEU A 15 16.32 22.56 -5.91
CA LEU A 15 15.51 21.35 -5.71
C LEU A 15 15.19 20.65 -7.03
N LYS A 16 14.92 21.42 -8.09
CA LYS A 16 14.72 20.84 -9.43
C LYS A 16 15.98 20.15 -9.93
N ALA A 17 17.15 20.76 -9.77
CA ALA A 17 18.43 20.17 -10.15
C ALA A 17 18.71 18.88 -9.37
N PHE A 18 18.39 18.85 -8.08
CA PHE A 18 18.50 17.65 -7.25
C PHE A 18 17.65 16.50 -7.78
N VAL A 19 16.36 16.74 -8.09
CA VAL A 19 15.45 15.71 -8.62
C VAL A 19 15.93 15.19 -9.98
N VAL A 20 16.46 16.06 -10.85
CA VAL A 20 17.08 15.65 -12.12
C VAL A 20 18.26 14.71 -11.88
N GLY A 21 19.14 15.05 -10.94
CA GLY A 21 20.28 14.19 -10.57
C GLY A 21 19.84 12.81 -10.05
N GLN A 22 18.78 12.75 -9.24
CA GLN A 22 18.21 11.49 -8.76
C GLN A 22 17.61 10.65 -9.90
N ALA A 23 16.86 11.30 -10.79
CA ALA A 23 16.26 10.63 -11.95
C ALA A 23 17.33 10.00 -12.85
N THR A 24 18.44 10.70 -13.11
CA THR A 24 19.58 10.16 -13.86
C THR A 24 20.22 8.98 -13.14
N ARG A 25 20.50 9.09 -11.83
CA ARG A 25 21.13 8.02 -11.04
C ARG A 25 20.29 6.75 -11.02
N ASN A 26 18.97 6.88 -10.97
CA ASN A 26 18.05 5.75 -10.86
C ASN A 26 17.50 5.28 -12.22
N SER A 27 18.00 5.81 -13.34
CA SER A 27 17.50 5.52 -14.69
C SER A 27 15.98 5.68 -14.80
N SER A 28 15.47 6.77 -14.25
CA SER A 28 14.05 7.03 -14.01
C SER A 28 13.66 8.42 -14.50
N THR A 29 12.39 8.80 -14.36
CA THR A 29 11.91 10.16 -14.71
C THR A 29 11.78 11.03 -13.46
N GLN A 30 11.82 12.35 -13.63
CA GLN A 30 11.58 13.29 -12.52
C GLN A 30 10.23 13.03 -11.83
N ASN A 31 9.19 12.70 -12.59
CA ASN A 31 7.86 12.42 -12.03
C ASN A 31 7.87 11.14 -11.19
N SER A 32 8.51 10.08 -11.69
CA SER A 32 8.68 8.83 -10.95
C SER A 32 9.44 9.03 -9.65
N GLU A 33 10.47 9.88 -9.64
CA GLU A 33 11.22 10.22 -8.43
C GLU A 33 10.40 11.03 -7.42
N ILE A 34 9.61 11.99 -7.89
CA ILE A 34 8.70 12.76 -7.04
C ILE A 34 7.67 11.83 -6.39
N VAL A 35 7.05 10.95 -7.16
CA VAL A 35 6.07 9.98 -6.65
C VAL A 35 6.74 9.03 -5.65
N ARG A 36 7.95 8.55 -5.92
CA ARG A 36 8.71 7.68 -5.01
C ARG A 36 8.98 8.37 -3.68
N ALA A 37 9.48 9.60 -3.71
CA ALA A 37 9.76 10.36 -2.49
C ALA A 37 8.49 10.62 -1.66
N ILE A 38 7.37 10.93 -2.32
CA ILE A 38 6.07 11.12 -1.65
C ILE A 38 5.62 9.82 -1.00
N ARG A 39 5.61 8.69 -1.74
CA ARG A 39 5.20 7.38 -1.21
C ARG A 39 6.07 6.94 -0.04
N GLU A 40 7.39 7.08 -0.16
CA GLU A 40 8.32 6.77 0.92
C GLU A 40 8.02 7.59 2.18
N ARG A 41 7.72 8.89 2.02
CA ARG A 41 7.32 9.73 3.15
C ARG A 41 5.98 9.28 3.75
N MET A 42 4.99 8.98 2.92
CA MET A 42 3.68 8.51 3.36
C MET A 42 3.80 7.23 4.19
N GLU A 43 4.55 6.24 3.71
CA GLU A 43 4.80 4.99 4.44
C GLU A 43 5.51 5.26 5.76
N ARG A 44 6.53 6.14 5.77
CA ARG A 44 7.26 6.52 7.00
C ARG A 44 6.36 7.23 8.03
N THR A 45 5.38 8.01 7.56
CA THR A 45 4.46 8.75 8.44
C THR A 45 3.20 7.97 8.81
N LYS A 46 2.97 6.80 8.18
CA LYS A 46 1.81 5.96 8.51
C LYS A 46 1.98 5.50 9.97
N PRO A 47 1.03 5.80 10.88
CA PRO A 47 1.06 5.20 12.20
C PRO A 47 1.05 3.68 12.03
N ALA A 48 1.81 2.97 12.87
CA ALA A 48 1.83 1.52 12.93
C ALA A 48 0.50 0.97 13.49
N THR A 49 -0.62 1.36 12.90
CA THR A 49 -1.92 0.76 13.17
C THR A 49 -1.90 -0.60 12.49
N GLY A 50 -2.00 -1.67 13.29
CA GLY A 50 -1.75 -3.07 12.92
C GLY A 50 -2.70 -3.70 11.89
N GLU A 51 -2.99 -3.03 10.77
CA GLU A 51 -3.72 -3.61 9.63
C GLU A 51 -2.88 -4.64 8.86
N SER A 52 -1.56 -4.71 9.11
CA SER A 52 -0.69 -5.76 8.55
C SER A 52 -0.98 -7.17 9.09
N LEU A 53 -1.91 -7.33 10.05
CA LEU A 53 -2.34 -8.63 10.57
C LEU A 53 -3.70 -9.09 10.02
N GLN A 54 -4.18 -8.55 8.91
CA GLN A 54 -5.21 -9.25 8.12
C GLN A 54 -4.56 -10.47 7.45
N ALA A 55 -4.18 -11.44 8.28
CA ALA A 55 -4.19 -12.83 7.92
C ALA A 55 -5.55 -13.09 7.28
N HIS A 56 -5.55 -13.58 6.05
CA HIS A 56 -6.69 -14.30 5.51
C HIS A 56 -7.25 -15.20 6.64
N PRO A 57 -8.56 -15.24 6.90
CA PRO A 57 -9.08 -16.14 7.92
C PRO A 57 -8.81 -17.56 7.46
N ALA A 58 -7.70 -18.13 7.94
CA ALA A 58 -7.44 -19.55 7.86
C ALA A 58 -8.49 -20.20 8.75
N ALA A 59 -9.43 -20.91 8.12
CA ALA A 59 -10.60 -21.53 8.70
C ALA A 59 -11.75 -20.55 9.04
N GLY A 60 -12.84 -20.69 8.29
CA GLY A 60 -14.15 -20.24 8.78
C GLY A 60 -14.50 -20.94 10.10
N PRO A 61 -15.42 -20.37 10.88
CA PRO A 61 -15.84 -20.96 12.15
C PRO A 61 -16.33 -22.39 11.88
N ASN A 62 -15.74 -23.33 12.62
CA ASN A 62 -16.03 -24.75 12.56
C ASN A 62 -17.45 -24.99 13.12
N GLU A 63 -18.51 -24.59 12.39
CA GLU A 63 -19.91 -24.76 12.80
C GLU A 63 -20.36 -26.24 12.76
N THR A 64 -19.56 -27.12 12.16
CA THR A 64 -19.90 -28.55 12.03
C THR A 64 -19.71 -29.35 13.34
N ALA A 65 -19.00 -28.82 14.34
CA ALA A 65 -18.66 -29.59 15.55
C ALA A 65 -19.81 -29.76 16.57
N CYS A 66 -20.86 -28.92 16.51
CA CYS A 66 -21.94 -28.93 17.50
C CYS A 66 -23.28 -29.48 16.97
N GLN A 67 -23.35 -29.92 15.72
CA GLN A 67 -24.55 -30.57 15.18
C GLN A 67 -24.56 -32.07 15.54
N GLY A 68 -24.76 -32.36 16.83
CA GLY A 68 -25.19 -33.69 17.25
C GLY A 68 -26.56 -33.98 16.64
N GLY A 69 -26.61 -34.83 15.62
CA GLY A 69 -27.87 -35.31 15.04
C GLY A 69 -28.63 -36.21 16.03
N PRO A 70 -29.96 -36.37 15.89
CA PRO A 70 -30.75 -37.19 16.79
C PRO A 70 -30.35 -38.67 16.68
N ILE A 71 -29.93 -39.27 17.80
CA ILE A 71 -29.81 -40.71 17.94
C ILE A 71 -31.20 -41.32 18.10
N HIS A 72 -31.68 -42.01 17.08
CA HIS A 72 -32.92 -42.78 17.15
C HIS A 72 -32.62 -44.13 17.83
N HIS A 73 -33.12 -44.32 19.05
CA HIS A 73 -33.24 -45.64 19.65
C HIS A 73 -34.46 -46.35 19.04
N GLY A 74 -34.20 -47.48 18.38
CA GLY A 74 -35.18 -48.50 18.02
C GLY A 74 -34.87 -49.80 18.73
#